data_AF-A0A1X6MS09-F1
#
_entry.id   AF-A0A1X6MS09-F1
#
_cell.length_a   1.000
_cell.length_b   1.000
_cell.length_c   1.000
_cell.angle_alpha   90.00
_cell.angle_beta   90.00
_cell.angle_gamma   90.00
#
_symmetry.space_group_name_H-M   'P 1'
#
loop_
_entity.id
_entity.type
_entity.pdbx_description
1 polymer ?
#
loop_
_entity_poly.entity_id
_entity_poly.type
_entity_poly.pdbx_seq_one_letter_code
_entity_poly.pdbx_strand_id
1 'polypeptide(L)'
;PAYINPPFNTHHFYSVLEMTMPPPIAHNLMNATRALLVDRLGRVKREALTSKDLEVQAYLFKAALSELRTETTMLTRNEAAAVRTATTAVRREVDALDVRMREDVATLKHDIQMELDSRKNETKDDLKRLDLQIEEVLSKSLVTLYDLRTEMEGVRWDNLRNSVAALSGFLVVIVLSMELLGIRQPSTKAKPSPP
;
A
#
# COMPACT_ATOMS: atom_id res chain seq x y z
N PRO A 1 -62.28 67.95 -15.41
CA PRO A 1 -61.30 67.92 -16.54
C PRO A 1 -60.29 69.07 -16.40
N ALA A 2 -59.03 68.76 -16.05
CA ALA A 2 -57.98 69.77 -15.98
C ALA A 2 -57.73 70.34 -17.39
N TYR A 3 -57.79 71.66 -17.54
CA TYR A 3 -57.49 72.34 -18.80
C TYR A 3 -56.01 72.11 -19.12
N ILE A 4 -55.74 71.21 -20.06
CA ILE A 4 -54.40 71.00 -20.61
C ILE A 4 -54.16 72.17 -21.55
N ASN A 5 -53.18 73.01 -21.21
CA ASN A 5 -52.76 74.10 -22.10
C ASN A 5 -52.53 73.53 -23.52
N PRO A 6 -53.10 74.17 -24.55
CA PRO A 6 -53.00 73.66 -25.91
C PRO A 6 -51.52 73.50 -26.30
N PRO A 7 -51.19 72.50 -27.12
CA PRO A 7 -49.80 72.15 -27.46
C PRO A 7 -49.03 73.28 -28.15
N PHE A 8 -49.73 74.30 -28.64
CA PHE A 8 -49.17 75.54 -29.14
C PHE A 8 -50.22 76.66 -28.99
N ASN A 9 -49.77 77.91 -29.12
CA ASN A 9 -50.63 79.08 -28.98
C ASN A 9 -51.60 79.18 -30.16
N THR A 10 -52.81 78.68 -29.96
CA THR A 10 -53.88 78.61 -30.96
C THR A 10 -54.37 80.00 -31.38
N HIS A 11 -54.43 80.94 -30.45
CA HIS A 11 -54.89 82.31 -30.71
C HIS A 11 -53.91 83.07 -31.60
N HIS A 12 -52.61 83.02 -31.25
CA HIS A 12 -51.56 83.63 -32.07
C HIS A 12 -51.48 83.01 -33.47
N PHE A 13 -51.64 81.69 -33.58
CA PHE A 13 -51.65 81.02 -34.87
C PHE A 13 -52.85 81.44 -35.73
N TYR A 14 -54.05 81.50 -35.13
CA TYR A 14 -55.25 81.98 -35.82
C TYR A 14 -55.12 83.42 -36.28
N SER A 15 -54.62 84.33 -35.42
CA SER A 15 -54.45 85.75 -35.76
C SER A 15 -53.50 85.97 -36.93
N VAL A 16 -52.46 85.14 -37.08
CA VAL A 16 -51.55 85.21 -38.24
C VAL A 16 -52.23 84.69 -39.51
N LEU A 17 -53.03 83.63 -39.42
CA LEU A 17 -53.76 83.08 -40.56
C LEU A 17 -54.86 84.03 -41.08
N GLU A 18 -55.53 84.75 -40.18
CA GLU A 18 -56.58 85.71 -40.54
C GLU A 18 -56.07 86.90 -41.36
N MET A 19 -54.77 87.22 -41.28
CA MET A 19 -54.15 88.28 -42.09
C MET A 19 -54.00 87.89 -43.57
N THR A 20 -54.05 86.60 -43.90
CA THR A 20 -53.79 86.09 -45.26
C THR A 20 -54.92 85.25 -45.84
N MET A 21 -55.85 84.78 -45.01
CA MET A 21 -56.93 83.88 -45.41
C MET A 21 -58.28 84.30 -44.81
N PRO A 22 -59.40 84.02 -45.49
CA PRO A 22 -60.73 84.23 -44.94
C PRO A 22 -60.92 83.51 -43.58
N PRO A 23 -61.66 84.11 -42.63
CA PRO A 23 -61.89 83.56 -41.29
C PRO A 23 -62.29 82.07 -41.23
N PRO A 24 -63.21 81.55 -42.07
CA PRO A 24 -63.58 80.12 -42.00
C PRO A 24 -62.43 79.19 -42.41
N ILE A 25 -61.57 79.61 -43.34
CA ILE A 25 -60.42 78.82 -43.81
C ILE A 25 -59.32 78.85 -42.74
N ALA A 26 -59.04 80.02 -42.17
CA ALA A 26 -58.09 80.19 -41.07
C ALA A 26 -58.48 79.36 -39.84
N HIS A 27 -59.78 79.34 -39.49
CA HIS A 27 -60.29 78.55 -38.37
C HIS A 27 -60.15 77.04 -38.60
N ASN A 28 -60.53 76.56 -39.79
CA ASN A 28 -60.43 75.15 -40.14
C ASN A 28 -58.97 74.67 -40.18
N LEU A 29 -58.07 75.48 -40.74
CA LEU A 29 -56.64 75.15 -40.79
C LEU A 29 -56.04 75.08 -39.39
N MET A 30 -56.37 76.03 -38.51
CA MET A 30 -55.97 76.00 -37.10
C MET A 30 -56.46 74.74 -36.38
N ASN A 31 -57.73 74.35 -36.57
CA ASN A 31 -58.27 73.16 -35.92
C ASN A 31 -57.61 71.88 -36.45
N ALA A 32 -57.34 71.80 -37.76
CA ALA A 32 -56.66 70.68 -38.37
C ALA A 32 -55.21 70.53 -37.87
N THR A 33 -54.45 71.63 -37.79
CA THR A 33 -53.07 71.60 -37.27
C THR A 33 -53.05 71.25 -35.78
N ARG A 34 -54.02 71.75 -35.00
CA ARG A 34 -54.19 71.35 -33.60
C ARG A 34 -54.48 69.87 -33.44
N ALA A 35 -55.41 69.33 -34.22
CA ALA A 35 -55.73 67.90 -34.17
C ALA A 35 -54.49 67.04 -34.52
N LEU A 36 -53.74 67.42 -35.56
CA LEU A 36 -52.52 66.71 -35.95
C LEU A 36 -51.44 66.79 -34.86
N LEU A 37 -51.22 67.96 -34.25
CA LEU A 37 -50.23 68.12 -33.19
C LEU A 37 -50.60 67.33 -31.93
N VAL A 38 -51.88 67.29 -31.56
CA VAL A 38 -52.35 66.48 -30.42
C VAL A 38 -52.13 64.99 -30.68
N ASP A 39 -52.45 64.49 -31.89
CA ASP A 39 -52.23 63.08 -32.25
C ASP A 39 -50.73 62.72 -32.22
N ARG A 40 -49.89 63.54 -32.86
CA ARG A 40 -48.44 63.32 -32.92
C ARG A 40 -47.78 63.42 -31.55
N LEU A 41 -48.14 64.41 -30.74
CA LEU A 41 -47.61 64.55 -29.37
C LEU A 41 -48.09 63.40 -28.48
N GLY A 42 -49.33 62.96 -28.64
CA GLY A 42 -49.86 61.78 -27.95
C GLY A 42 -49.09 60.51 -28.31
N ARG A 43 -48.72 60.34 -29.59
CA ARG A 43 -47.85 59.25 -30.04
C ARG A 43 -46.47 59.32 -29.41
N VAL A 44 -45.80 60.48 -29.48
CA VAL A 44 -44.48 60.67 -28.86
C VAL A 44 -44.54 60.39 -27.36
N LYS A 45 -45.58 60.84 -26.65
CA LYS A 45 -45.71 60.55 -25.21
C LYS A 45 -45.87 59.06 -24.89
N ARG A 46 -46.43 58.26 -25.79
CA ARG A 46 -46.59 56.80 -25.61
C ARG A 46 -45.36 56.00 -26.03
N GLU A 47 -44.70 56.43 -27.09
CA GLU A 47 -43.62 55.68 -27.76
C GLU A 47 -42.22 56.15 -27.36
N ALA A 48 -42.07 57.41 -26.94
CA ALA A 48 -40.78 57.96 -26.54
C ALA A 48 -40.49 57.70 -25.06
N LEU A 49 -39.22 57.43 -24.77
CA LEU A 49 -38.72 57.37 -23.41
C LEU A 49 -38.42 58.78 -22.89
N THR A 50 -38.85 59.08 -21.66
CA THR A 50 -38.41 60.32 -21.02
C THR A 50 -37.00 60.14 -20.43
N SER A 51 -36.28 61.25 -20.23
CA SER A 51 -34.98 61.21 -19.55
C SER A 51 -35.09 60.58 -18.16
N LYS A 52 -36.20 60.80 -17.46
CA LYS A 52 -36.49 60.22 -16.15
C LYS A 52 -36.61 58.69 -16.22
N ASP A 53 -37.31 58.17 -17.22
CA ASP A 53 -37.46 56.72 -17.41
C ASP A 53 -36.08 56.07 -17.65
N LEU A 54 -35.23 56.73 -18.46
CA LEU A 54 -33.88 56.28 -18.72
C LEU A 54 -33.00 56.32 -17.46
N GLU A 55 -33.08 57.38 -16.65
CA GLU A 55 -32.34 57.52 -15.40
C GLU A 55 -32.73 56.44 -14.38
N VAL A 56 -34.04 56.15 -14.24
CA VAL A 56 -34.54 55.09 -13.36
C VAL A 56 -34.01 53.72 -13.81
N GLN A 57 -34.09 53.42 -15.11
CA GLN A 57 -33.60 52.16 -15.65
C GLN A 57 -32.07 52.02 -15.49
N ALA A 58 -31.32 53.10 -15.71
CA ALA A 58 -29.87 53.12 -15.48
C ALA A 58 -29.52 52.87 -14.00
N TYR A 59 -30.29 53.43 -13.07
CA TYR A 59 -30.11 53.18 -11.64
C TYR A 59 -30.37 51.71 -11.30
N LEU A 60 -31.49 51.12 -11.75
CA LEU A 60 -31.81 49.71 -11.52
C LEU A 60 -30.74 48.79 -12.10
N PHE A 61 -30.25 49.09 -13.30
CA PHE A 61 -29.17 48.33 -13.91
C PHE A 61 -27.88 48.41 -13.08
N LYS A 62 -27.53 49.60 -12.59
CA LYS A 62 -26.35 49.78 -11.73
C LYS A 62 -26.49 49.04 -10.40
N ALA A 63 -27.69 49.02 -9.81
CA ALA A 63 -27.96 48.26 -8.60
C ALA A 63 -27.80 46.75 -8.85
N ALA A 64 -28.40 46.21 -9.92
CA ALA A 64 -28.28 44.81 -10.29
C ALA A 64 -26.82 44.40 -10.59
N LEU A 65 -26.05 45.26 -11.25
CA LEU A 65 -24.62 45.02 -11.47
C LEU A 65 -23.81 45.02 -10.16
N SER A 66 -24.15 45.91 -9.22
CA SER A 66 -23.52 45.94 -7.90
C SER A 66 -23.83 44.66 -7.13
N GLU A 67 -25.09 44.21 -7.15
CA GLU A 67 -25.53 42.98 -6.52
C GLU A 67 -24.82 41.76 -7.12
N LEU A 68 -24.83 41.62 -8.45
CA LEU A 68 -24.14 40.54 -9.16
C LEU A 68 -22.64 40.52 -8.84
N ARG A 69 -22.00 41.70 -8.76
CA ARG A 69 -20.58 41.79 -8.38
C ARG A 69 -20.35 41.30 -6.96
N THR A 70 -21.21 41.68 -6.02
CA THR A 70 -21.10 41.22 -4.63
C THR A 70 -21.33 39.71 -4.52
N GLU A 71 -22.34 39.19 -5.19
CA GLU A 71 -22.65 37.76 -5.22
C GLU A 71 -21.50 36.95 -5.81
N THR A 72 -20.98 37.36 -6.98
CA THR A 72 -19.83 36.71 -7.63
C THR A 72 -18.59 36.74 -6.72
N THR A 73 -18.33 37.87 -6.06
CA THR A 73 -17.20 37.99 -5.12
C THR A 73 -17.37 37.08 -3.91
N MET A 74 -18.58 36.94 -3.38
CA MET A 74 -18.87 36.03 -2.27
C MET A 74 -18.76 34.57 -2.68
N LEU A 75 -19.30 34.20 -3.85
CA LEU A 75 -19.23 32.85 -4.41
C LEU A 75 -17.78 32.42 -4.61
N THR A 76 -16.98 33.24 -5.30
CA THR A 76 -15.55 32.95 -5.53
C THR A 76 -14.76 32.82 -4.24
N ARG A 77 -15.05 33.66 -3.23
CA ARG A 77 -14.42 33.56 -1.91
C ARG A 77 -14.81 32.27 -1.18
N ASN A 78 -16.08 31.87 -1.27
CA ASN A 78 -16.59 30.65 -0.66
C ASN A 78 -15.97 29.41 -1.32
N GLU A 79 -15.96 29.36 -2.65
CA GLU A 79 -15.31 28.28 -3.41
C GLU A 79 -13.82 28.18 -3.08
N ALA A 80 -13.10 29.31 -3.04
CA ALA A 80 -11.70 29.32 -2.65
C ALA A 80 -11.48 28.79 -1.22
N ALA A 81 -12.38 29.10 -0.28
CA ALA A 81 -12.33 28.58 1.09
C ALA A 81 -12.63 27.07 1.14
N ALA A 82 -13.60 26.59 0.36
CA ALA A 82 -13.94 25.18 0.24
C ALA A 82 -12.78 24.38 -0.35
N VAL A 83 -12.18 24.84 -1.45
CA VAL A 83 -11.01 24.21 -2.08
C VAL A 83 -9.82 24.16 -1.13
N ARG A 84 -9.56 25.26 -0.39
CA ARG A 84 -8.50 25.27 0.64
C ARG A 84 -8.74 24.24 1.72
N THR A 85 -9.97 24.17 2.25
CA THR A 85 -10.35 23.19 3.29
C THR A 85 -10.17 21.77 2.78
N ALA A 86 -10.67 21.47 1.58
CA ALA A 86 -10.52 20.15 0.94
C ALA A 86 -9.04 19.79 0.72
N THR A 87 -8.23 20.74 0.25
CA THR A 87 -6.79 20.53 0.06
C THR A 87 -6.09 20.21 1.39
N THR A 88 -6.42 20.94 2.46
CA THR A 88 -5.86 20.68 3.79
C THR A 88 -6.31 19.33 4.34
N ALA A 89 -7.55 18.91 4.10
CA ALA A 89 -8.04 17.58 4.49
C ALA A 89 -7.26 16.47 3.78
N VAL A 90 -7.15 16.54 2.45
CA VAL A 90 -6.40 15.56 1.65
C VAL A 90 -4.92 15.51 2.07
N ARG A 91 -4.29 16.65 2.37
CA ARG A 91 -2.91 16.64 2.88
C ARG A 91 -2.76 15.87 4.19
N ARG A 92 -3.69 16.04 5.13
CA ARG A 92 -3.69 15.28 6.40
C ARG A 92 -3.87 13.79 6.16
N GLU A 93 -4.72 13.41 5.21
CA GLU A 93 -4.91 12.00 4.84
C GLU A 93 -3.64 11.40 4.22
N VAL A 94 -2.93 12.16 3.37
CA VAL A 94 -1.64 11.75 2.81
C VAL A 94 -0.59 11.60 3.91
N ASP A 95 -0.49 12.55 4.84
CA ASP A 95 0.45 12.46 5.97
C ASP A 95 0.14 11.26 6.87
N ALA A 96 -1.14 11.00 7.15
CA ALA A 96 -1.57 9.84 7.92
C ALA A 96 -1.24 8.52 7.19
N LEU A 97 -1.42 8.50 5.87
CA LEU A 97 -1.07 7.33 5.05
C LEU A 97 0.45 7.08 5.01
N ASP A 98 1.27 8.12 4.93
CA ASP A 98 2.74 7.99 4.98
C ASP A 98 3.20 7.38 6.31
N VAL A 99 2.65 7.88 7.44
CA VAL A 99 2.95 7.33 8.77
C VAL A 99 2.55 5.86 8.86
N ARG A 100 1.34 5.52 8.44
CA ARG A 100 0.85 4.13 8.46
C ARG A 100 1.68 3.21 7.58
N MET A 101 2.01 3.64 6.37
CA MET A 101 2.83 2.85 5.45
C MET A 101 4.24 2.60 6.03
N ARG A 102 4.85 3.58 6.71
CA ARG A 102 6.13 3.40 7.39
C ARG A 102 6.04 2.40 8.55
N GLU A 103 4.97 2.46 9.33
CA GLU A 103 4.71 1.51 10.41
C GLU A 103 4.51 0.09 9.87
N ASP A 104 3.68 -0.07 8.84
CA ASP A 104 3.43 -1.35 8.18
C ASP A 104 4.72 -1.96 7.61
N VAL A 105 5.56 -1.14 6.94
CA VAL A 105 6.86 -1.58 6.43
C VAL A 105 7.82 -1.95 7.56
N ALA A 106 7.86 -1.18 8.65
CA ALA A 106 8.69 -1.49 9.81
C ALA A 106 8.26 -2.80 10.48
N THR A 107 6.95 -3.03 10.59
CA THR A 107 6.36 -4.26 11.14
C THR A 107 6.71 -5.44 10.25
N LEU A 108 6.48 -5.33 8.93
CA LEU A 108 6.82 -6.40 7.98
C LEU A 108 8.31 -6.74 8.01
N LYS A 109 9.18 -5.73 8.11
CA LYS A 109 10.62 -5.94 8.26
C LYS A 109 10.95 -6.71 9.54
N HIS A 110 10.28 -6.38 10.65
CA HIS A 110 10.47 -7.08 11.92
C HIS A 110 10.00 -8.54 11.83
N ASP A 111 8.82 -8.78 11.24
CA ASP A 111 8.27 -10.12 11.06
C ASP A 111 9.18 -10.99 10.19
N ILE A 112 9.69 -10.46 9.08
CA ILE A 112 10.65 -11.16 8.21
C ILE A 112 11.93 -11.48 8.98
N GLN A 113 12.45 -10.54 9.77
CA GLN A 113 13.65 -10.78 10.57
C GLN A 113 13.43 -11.88 11.60
N MET A 114 12.28 -11.87 12.28
CA MET A 114 11.91 -12.88 13.25
C MET A 114 11.75 -14.26 12.60
N GLU A 115 11.10 -14.35 11.43
CA GLU A 115 10.98 -15.60 10.69
C GLU A 115 12.35 -16.12 10.25
N LEU A 116 13.22 -15.25 9.74
CA LEU A 116 14.59 -15.61 9.34
C LEU A 116 15.40 -16.15 10.52
N ASP A 117 15.36 -15.47 11.67
CA ASP A 117 16.08 -15.90 12.86
C ASP A 117 15.50 -17.22 13.41
N SER A 118 14.18 -17.39 13.37
CA SER A 118 13.52 -18.65 13.73
C SER A 118 13.97 -19.81 12.83
N ARG A 119 13.93 -19.64 11.50
CA ARG A 119 14.38 -20.65 10.52
C ARG A 119 15.86 -20.98 10.67
N LYS A 120 16.69 -19.96 10.93
CA LYS A 120 18.11 -20.15 11.20
C LYS A 120 18.35 -20.93 12.48
N ASN A 121 17.56 -20.68 13.53
CA ASN A 121 17.66 -21.43 14.77
C ASN A 121 17.19 -22.89 14.58
N GLU A 122 16.06 -23.10 13.90
CA GLU A 122 15.55 -24.42 13.55
C GLU A 122 16.60 -25.23 12.76
N THR A 123 17.20 -24.64 11.73
CA THR A 123 18.26 -25.28 10.94
C THR A 123 19.48 -25.65 11.82
N LYS A 124 19.88 -24.77 12.74
CA LYS A 124 20.98 -25.07 13.68
C LYS A 124 20.63 -26.20 14.63
N ASP A 125 19.41 -26.24 15.13
CA ASP A 125 18.97 -27.28 16.05
C ASP A 125 18.84 -28.63 15.34
N ASP A 126 18.42 -28.65 14.07
CA ASP A 126 18.45 -29.85 13.23
C ASP A 126 19.87 -30.35 12.98
N LEU A 127 20.82 -29.45 12.68
CA LEU A 127 22.24 -29.82 12.52
C LEU A 127 22.80 -30.41 13.83
N LYS A 128 22.52 -29.81 14.99
CA LYS A 128 22.93 -30.38 16.28
C LYS A 128 22.32 -31.76 16.53
N ARG A 129 21.05 -31.97 16.14
CA ARG A 129 20.40 -33.28 16.26
C ARG A 129 21.10 -34.32 15.40
N LEU A 130 21.49 -33.97 14.18
CA LEU A 130 22.27 -34.85 13.32
C LEU A 130 23.64 -35.16 13.92
N ASP A 131 24.35 -34.16 14.46
CA ASP A 131 25.64 -34.36 15.13
C ASP A 131 25.51 -35.31 16.34
N LEU A 132 24.47 -35.14 17.17
CA LEU A 132 24.19 -36.03 18.29
C LEU A 132 23.89 -37.47 17.82
N GLN A 133 23.13 -37.63 16.73
CA GLN A 133 22.85 -38.96 16.16
C GLN A 133 24.13 -39.63 15.63
N ILE A 134 25.01 -38.86 14.99
CA ILE A 134 26.31 -39.36 14.51
C ILE A 134 27.16 -39.80 15.71
N GLU A 135 27.24 -38.99 16.76
CA GLU A 135 27.98 -39.32 17.98
C GLU A 135 27.41 -40.56 18.68
N GLU A 136 26.09 -40.69 18.75
CA GLU A 136 25.42 -41.85 19.33
C GLU A 136 25.74 -43.13 18.55
N VAL A 137 25.65 -43.09 17.20
CA VAL A 137 25.97 -44.24 16.34
C VAL A 137 27.45 -44.59 16.48
N LEU A 138 28.34 -43.60 16.51
CA LEU A 138 29.78 -43.80 16.69
C LEU A 138 30.07 -44.45 18.05
N SER A 139 29.47 -43.95 19.12
CA SER A 139 29.63 -44.50 20.47
C SER A 139 29.13 -45.95 20.55
N LYS A 140 27.94 -46.23 20.00
CA LYS A 140 27.41 -47.60 19.90
C LYS A 140 28.34 -48.52 19.10
N SER A 141 28.84 -48.05 17.95
CA SER A 141 29.76 -48.83 17.12
C SER A 141 31.06 -49.14 17.86
N LEU A 142 31.58 -48.19 18.62
CA LEU A 142 32.81 -48.34 19.39
C LEU A 142 32.64 -49.37 20.51
N VAL A 143 31.52 -49.32 21.25
CA VAL A 143 31.16 -50.33 22.25
C VAL A 143 31.08 -51.71 21.62
N THR A 144 30.36 -51.86 20.49
CA THR A 144 30.27 -53.17 19.82
C THR A 144 31.63 -53.68 19.34
N LEU A 145 32.52 -52.79 18.87
CA LEU A 145 33.90 -53.14 18.50
C LEU A 145 34.70 -53.65 19.71
N TYR A 146 34.55 -53.04 20.88
CA TYR A 146 35.18 -53.51 22.10
C TYR A 146 34.64 -54.88 22.52
N ASP A 147 33.33 -55.08 22.50
CA ASP A 147 32.71 -56.37 22.82
C ASP A 147 33.21 -57.48 21.88
N LEU A 148 33.24 -57.23 20.56
CA LEU A 148 33.78 -58.18 19.57
C LEU A 148 35.27 -58.47 19.81
N ARG A 149 36.06 -57.47 20.21
CA ARG A 149 37.48 -57.66 20.53
C ARG A 149 37.64 -58.53 21.78
N THR A 150 36.84 -58.30 22.81
CA THR A 150 36.84 -59.12 24.03
C THR A 150 36.39 -60.55 23.72
N GLU A 151 35.39 -60.73 22.86
CA GLU A 151 34.95 -62.04 22.39
C GLU A 151 36.07 -62.75 21.61
N MET A 152 36.77 -62.06 20.71
CA MET A 152 37.95 -62.61 20.01
C MET A 152 39.07 -63.02 20.98
N GLU A 153 39.35 -62.21 22.00
CA GLU A 153 40.33 -62.57 23.03
C GLU A 153 39.88 -63.81 23.79
N GLY A 154 38.59 -63.94 24.11
CA GLY A 154 37.99 -65.15 24.66
C GLY A 154 38.22 -66.38 23.78
N VAL A 155 37.91 -66.29 22.49
CA VAL A 155 38.14 -67.37 21.52
C VAL A 155 39.62 -67.73 21.42
N ARG A 156 40.53 -66.75 21.46
CA ARG A 156 41.99 -67.02 21.48
C ARG A 156 42.40 -67.75 22.75
N TRP A 157 41.86 -67.38 23.91
CA TRP A 157 42.11 -68.05 25.18
C TRP A 157 41.60 -69.50 25.18
N ASP A 158 40.40 -69.73 24.65
CA ASP A 158 39.83 -71.09 24.55
C ASP A 158 40.60 -71.95 23.57
N ASN A 159 40.97 -71.42 22.40
CA ASN A 159 41.84 -72.12 21.45
C ASN A 159 43.20 -72.45 22.06
N LEU A 160 43.80 -71.53 22.83
CA LEU A 160 45.05 -71.78 23.54
C LEU A 160 44.89 -72.91 24.57
N ARG A 161 43.83 -72.87 25.39
CA ARG A 161 43.51 -73.92 26.38
C ARG A 161 43.32 -75.28 25.72
N ASN A 162 42.50 -75.35 24.66
CA ASN A 162 42.26 -76.57 23.90
C ASN A 162 43.54 -77.11 23.26
N SER A 163 44.39 -76.23 22.72
CA SER A 163 45.69 -76.63 22.14
C SER A 163 46.63 -77.21 23.20
N VAL A 164 46.72 -76.58 24.38
CA VAL A 164 47.54 -77.09 25.49
C VAL A 164 47.00 -78.43 26.02
N ALA A 165 45.68 -78.56 26.15
CA ALA A 165 45.03 -79.82 26.55
C ALA A 165 45.30 -80.94 25.53
N ALA A 166 45.20 -80.65 24.23
CA ALA A 166 45.52 -81.61 23.17
C ALA A 166 46.99 -82.02 23.19
N LEU A 167 47.93 -81.06 23.33
CA LEU A 167 49.37 -81.36 23.44
C LEU A 167 49.68 -82.23 24.66
N SER A 168 49.14 -81.88 25.83
CA SER A 168 49.37 -82.65 27.06
C SER A 168 48.76 -84.05 26.98
N GLY A 169 47.55 -84.19 26.44
CA GLY A 169 46.94 -85.49 26.17
C GLY A 169 47.79 -86.35 25.22
N PHE A 170 48.31 -85.76 24.14
CA PHE A 170 49.22 -86.44 23.21
C PHE A 170 50.50 -86.92 23.91
N LEU A 171 51.06 -86.10 24.80
CA LEU A 171 52.25 -86.43 25.61
C LEU A 171 51.98 -87.61 26.57
N VAL A 172 50.82 -87.63 27.22
CA VAL A 172 50.39 -88.74 28.08
C VAL A 172 50.23 -90.03 27.29
N VAL A 173 49.64 -89.98 26.10
CA VAL A 173 49.52 -91.16 25.20
C VAL A 173 50.90 -91.70 24.83
N ILE A 174 51.87 -90.83 24.53
CA ILE A 174 53.25 -91.25 24.22
C ILE A 174 53.88 -91.97 25.43
N VAL A 175 53.78 -91.40 26.63
CA VAL A 175 54.34 -92.01 27.85
C VAL A 175 53.68 -93.35 28.15
N LEU A 176 52.35 -93.42 28.10
CA LEU A 176 51.61 -94.68 28.26
C LEU A 176 51.98 -95.70 27.20
N SER A 177 52.19 -95.29 25.95
CA SER A 177 52.66 -96.18 24.91
C SER A 177 54.07 -96.71 25.19
N MET A 178 54.98 -95.89 25.73
CA MET A 178 56.31 -96.34 26.14
C MET A 178 56.26 -97.31 27.33
N GLU A 179 55.34 -97.12 28.27
CA GLU A 179 55.13 -98.01 29.42
C GLU A 179 54.40 -99.32 29.03
N LEU A 180 53.40 -99.26 28.15
CA LEU A 180 52.66 -100.43 27.63
C LEU A 180 53.50 -101.24 26.61
N LEU A 181 54.38 -100.59 25.86
CA LEU A 181 55.47 -101.22 25.12
C LEU A 181 56.68 -101.50 26.04
N GLY A 182 56.42 -101.97 27.26
CA GLY A 182 57.40 -102.63 28.11
C GLY A 182 57.97 -103.89 27.43
N ILE A 183 58.86 -103.70 26.47
CA ILE A 183 59.72 -104.74 25.91
C ILE A 183 61.14 -104.19 25.80
N ARG A 184 61.92 -104.61 26.80
CA ARG A 184 63.33 -105.00 26.78
C ARG A 184 64.38 -103.90 26.57
N GLN A 185 65.09 -103.61 27.66
CA GLN A 185 66.54 -103.45 27.61
C GLN A 185 67.18 -104.64 26.87
N PRO A 186 68.18 -104.38 26.01
CA PRO A 186 69.34 -105.23 25.89
C PRO A 186 70.52 -104.58 26.62
N SER A 187 71.06 -105.31 27.60
CA SER A 187 72.44 -105.15 28.06
C SER A 187 73.38 -105.66 26.95
N THR A 188 74.38 -104.84 26.54
CA THR A 188 75.75 -105.30 26.26
C THR A 188 76.76 -104.16 26.08
N LYS A 189 77.72 -104.10 27.02
CA LYS A 189 79.20 -103.93 26.89
C LYS A 189 79.84 -102.61 26.38
N ALA A 190 80.39 -101.86 27.35
CA ALA A 190 81.80 -101.43 27.55
C ALA A 190 82.72 -100.97 26.38
N LYS A 191 83.06 -99.65 26.43
CA LYS A 191 84.38 -98.92 26.36
C LYS A 191 85.36 -99.12 25.17
N PRO A 192 86.31 -98.16 24.89
CA PRO A 192 86.58 -96.82 25.45
C PRO A 192 86.89 -95.70 24.39
N SER A 193 87.12 -94.48 24.87
CA SER A 193 87.60 -93.25 24.18
C SER A 193 89.15 -93.08 24.29
N PRO A 194 89.75 -91.90 24.01
CA PRO A 194 90.11 -91.18 22.77
C PRO A 194 91.67 -91.19 22.62
N PRO A 195 92.46 -90.26 22.01
CA PRO A 195 92.30 -88.81 21.76
C PRO A 195 91.81 -88.41 20.36
#